data_AF-A0A369W3C6-F1
#
_entry.id   AF-A0A369W3C6-F1
#
_cell.length_a   1.000
_cell.length_b   1.000
_cell.length_c   1.000
_cell.angle_alpha   90.00
_cell.angle_beta   90.00
_cell.angle_gamma   90.00
#
_symmetry.space_group_name_H-M   'P 1'
#
loop_
_entity.id
_entity.type
_entity.pdbx_description
1 polymer ?
#
loop_
_entity_poly.entity_id
_entity_poly.type
_entity_poly.pdbx_seq_one_letter_code
_entity_poly.pdbx_strand_id
1 'polypeptide(L)' 'DTPLAICEARDPKGLYAKARAGQITNFTGIDSPFEAPERAAITLHGETEKPEQMAESLYARLTL' A
#
# COMPACT_ATOMS: atom_id res chain seq x y z
N ASP A 1 1.49 -2.97 4.06
CA ASP A 1 0.09 -3.19 4.33
C ASP A 1 -0.52 -1.91 4.88
N THR A 2 -1.51 -1.41 4.15
CA THR A 2 -2.17 -0.14 4.40
C THR A 2 -3.57 -0.25 3.81
N PRO A 3 -4.65 -0.02 4.58
CA PRO A 3 -6.01 -0.06 4.08
C PRO A 3 -6.20 0.85 2.87
N LEU A 4 -6.99 0.37 1.91
CA LEU A 4 -7.32 1.08 0.68
C LEU A 4 -7.82 2.51 0.95
N ALA A 5 -8.69 2.70 1.95
CA ALA A 5 -9.24 4.01 2.29
C ALA A 5 -8.14 5.04 2.65
N ILE A 6 -7.06 4.61 3.31
CA ILE A 6 -5.92 5.49 3.63
C ILE A 6 -5.09 5.77 2.38
N CYS A 7 -4.90 4.77 1.51
CA CYS A 7 -4.24 4.95 0.22
C CYS A 7 -5.00 5.93 -0.68
N GLU A 8 -6.33 5.80 -0.77
CA GLU A 8 -7.23 6.72 -1.50
C GLU A 8 -7.18 8.13 -0.91
N ALA A 9 -7.19 8.27 0.42
CA ALA A 9 -7.12 9.58 1.07
C ALA A 9 -5.79 10.31 0.81
N ARG A 10 -4.68 9.57 0.66
CA ARG A 10 -3.35 10.16 0.40
C ARG A 10 -3.19 10.65 -1.04
N ASP A 11 -3.75 9.91 -2.00
CA ASP A 11 -3.69 10.09 -3.46
C ASP A 11 -2.80 11.23 -4.02
N PRO A 12 -1.47 11.17 -3.83
CA PRO A 12 -0.59 12.31 -4.11
C PRO A 12 -0.45 12.61 -5.61
N LYS A 13 -0.91 11.67 -6.45
CA LYS A 13 -0.83 11.74 -7.91
C LYS A 13 -2.21 11.88 -8.57
N GLY A 14 -3.30 11.90 -7.78
CA GLY A 14 -4.67 11.94 -8.31
C GLY A 14 -5.08 10.66 -9.06
N LEU A 15 -4.41 9.53 -8.84
CA LEU A 15 -4.68 8.28 -9.58
C LEU A 15 -5.96 7.61 -9.08
N TYR A 16 -6.19 7.58 -7.77
CA TYR A 16 -7.43 7.05 -7.21
C TYR A 16 -8.63 7.90 -7.62
N ALA A 17 -8.49 9.24 -7.60
CA ALA A 17 -9.53 10.14 -8.08
C ALA A 17 -9.90 9.89 -9.57
N LYS A 18 -8.90 9.71 -10.44
CA LYS A 18 -9.11 9.38 -11.85
C LYS A 18 -9.76 8.02 -12.05
N ALA A 19 -9.36 7.01 -11.28
CA ALA A 19 -9.97 5.67 -11.31
C ALA A 19 -11.44 5.72 -10.88
N ARG A 20 -11.76 6.41 -9.77
CA ARG A 20 -13.14 6.63 -9.31
C ARG A 20 -13.99 7.38 -10.33
N ALA A 21 -13.39 8.28 -11.12
CA ALA A 21 -14.03 8.99 -12.22
C ALA A 21 -14.15 8.17 -13.52
N GLY A 22 -13.70 6.91 -13.55
CA GLY A 22 -13.74 6.04 -14.73
C GLY A 22 -12.73 6.38 -15.82
N GLN A 23 -11.74 7.22 -15.52
CA GLN A 23 -10.71 7.64 -16.49
C GLN A 23 -9.54 6.66 -16.57
N ILE A 24 -9.38 5.80 -15.55
CA ILE A 24 -8.42 4.71 -15.52
C ILE A 24 -9.19 3.43 -15.18
N THR A 25 -9.06 2.42 -16.02
CA THR A 25 -9.68 1.10 -15.84
C THR A 25 -8.65 0.08 -15.38
N ASN A 26 -9.13 -1.05 -14.83
CA ASN A 26 -8.31 -2.12 -14.28
C ASN A 26 -7.36 -1.62 -13.17
N PHE A 27 -7.82 -0.67 -12.38
CA PHE A 27 -7.09 -0.07 -11.28
C PHE A 27 -7.22 -0.91 -10.01
N THR A 28 -6.08 -1.42 -9.54
CA THR A 28 -5.99 -2.26 -8.35
C THR A 28 -6.58 -1.59 -7.12
N GLY A 29 -7.44 -2.31 -6.40
CA GLY A 29 -8.19 -1.82 -5.25
C GLY A 29 -9.52 -1.12 -5.58
N ILE A 30 -9.80 -0.82 -6.86
CA ILE A 30 -11.04 -0.14 -7.28
C ILE A 30 -11.91 -1.09 -8.10
N ASP A 31 -11.51 -1.38 -9.33
CA ASP A 31 -12.19 -2.26 -10.29
C ASP A 31 -11.37 -3.49 -10.65
N SER A 32 -10.18 -3.64 -10.04
CA SER A 32 -9.33 -4.82 -10.12
C SER A 32 -8.89 -5.26 -8.71
N PRO A 33 -8.83 -6.57 -8.41
CA PRO A 33 -8.45 -7.04 -7.07
C PRO A 33 -6.98 -6.80 -6.76
N PHE A 34 -6.66 -6.63 -5.48
CA PHE A 34 -5.32 -6.82 -4.94
C PHE A 34 -5.27 -8.16 -4.22
N GLU A 35 -4.44 -9.07 -4.69
CA GLU A 35 -4.24 -10.37 -4.06
C GLU A 35 -3.10 -10.26 -3.03
N ALA A 36 -3.47 -10.15 -1.75
CA ALA A 36 -2.49 -10.08 -0.68
C ALA A 36 -1.65 -11.37 -0.62
N PRO A 37 -0.34 -11.30 -0.32
CA PRO A 37 0.49 -12.48 -0.24
C PRO A 37 0.01 -13.43 0.88
N GLU A 38 -0.19 -14.71 0.56
CA GLU A 38 -0.55 -15.72 1.57
C GLU A 38 0.55 -15.93 2.61
N ARG A 39 1.81 -15.79 2.20
CA ARG A 39 3.00 -16.01 3.04
C ARG A 39 4.04 -14.92 2.84
N ALA A 40 3.78 -13.74 3.38
CA ALA A 40 4.78 -12.68 3.41
C ALA A 40 5.92 -13.02 4.38
N ALA A 41 7.18 -12.82 3.96
CA ALA A 41 8.34 -12.96 4.86
C ALA A 41 8.36 -11.88 5.95
N ILE A 42 7.77 -10.72 5.66
CA ILE A 42 7.56 -9.59 6.56
C ILE A 42 6.36 -8.77 6.06
N THR A 43 5.60 -8.20 6.99
CA THR A 43 4.54 -7.22 6.71
C THR A 43 4.92 -5.90 7.37
N LEU A 44 4.87 -4.81 6.61
CA LEU A 44 5.17 -3.45 7.09
C LEU A 44 3.89 -2.61 7.09
N HIS A 45 3.59 -1.90 8.18
CA HIS A 45 2.30 -1.25 8.39
C HIS A 45 2.35 0.25 8.09
N GLY A 46 2.07 0.62 6.84
CA GLY A 46 2.22 1.99 6.33
C GLY A 46 1.13 2.96 6.76
N GLU A 47 0.14 2.50 7.55
CA GLU A 47 -0.86 3.34 8.19
C GLU A 47 -0.39 3.89 9.55
N THR A 48 0.40 3.11 10.30
CA THR A 48 0.80 3.40 11.68
C THR A 48 2.28 3.76 11.81
N GLU A 49 3.12 3.34 10.88
CA GLU A 49 4.57 3.51 10.95
C GLU A 49 5.10 4.48 9.89
N LYS A 50 6.13 5.24 10.24
CA LYS A 50 6.84 6.09 9.27
C LYS A 50 7.80 5.27 8.41
N PRO A 51 8.09 5.71 7.18
CA PRO A 51 9.02 5.02 6.27
C PRO A 51 10.38 4.72 6.92
N GLU A 52 10.94 5.64 7.69
CA GLU A 52 12.24 5.48 8.34
C GLU A 52 12.22 4.35 9.37
N GLN A 53 11.13 4.24 10.14
CA GLN A 53 10.97 3.20 11.16
C GLN A 53 10.81 1.81 10.54
N MET A 54 10.03 1.72 9.46
CA MET A 54 9.85 0.47 8.71
C MET A 54 11.16 -0.01 8.07
N ALA A 55 11.97 0.92 7.55
CA ALA A 55 13.27 0.61 6.96
C ALA A 55 14.25 0.04 7.99
N GLU A 56 14.34 0.65 9.18
CA GLU A 56 15.17 0.15 10.29
C GLU A 56 14.72 -1.23 10.77
N SER A 57 13.42 -1.44 10.93
CA SER A 57 12.83 -2.74 11.32
C SER A 57 13.18 -3.85 10.32
N LEU A 58 13.09 -3.54 9.02
CA LEU A 58 13.47 -4.46 7.96
C LEU A 58 14.97 -4.80 8.01
N TYR A 59 15.83 -3.80 8.17
CA TYR A 59 17.28 -3.99 8.23
C TYR A 59 17.70 -4.88 9.41
N ALA A 60 17.14 -4.63 10.60
CA ALA A 60 17.42 -5.43 11.79
C ALA A 60 17.01 -6.91 11.60
N ARG A 61 15.91 -7.18 10.89
CA ARG A 61 15.44 -8.55 10.62
C ARG A 61 16.34 -9.32 9.64
N LEU A 62 17.08 -8.63 8.78
CA LEU A 62 17.94 -9.24 7.76
C LEU A 62 19.38 -9.48 8.25
N THR A 63 19.77 -8.84 9.34
CA THR A 63 21.15 -8.87 9.87
C THR A 63 21.31 -9.65 11.17
N LEU A 64 20.21 -10.19 11.70
CA LEU A 64 20.15 -11.13 12.84
C LEU A 64 19.81 -12.54 12.35
#